data_AF-A0A955GVQ7-F1
#
_entry.id   AF-A0A955GVQ7-F1
#
_cell.length_a   1.000
_cell.length_b   1.000
_cell.length_c   1.000
_cell.angle_alpha   90.00
_cell.angle_beta   90.00
_cell.angle_gamma   90.00
#
_symmetry.space_group_name_H-M   'P 1'
#
loop_
_entity.id
_entity.type
_entity.pdbx_description
1 polymer ?
#
loop_
_entity_poly.entity_id
_entity_poly.type
_entity_poly.pdbx_seq_one_letter_code
_entity_poly.pdbx_strand_id
1 'polypeptide(L)'
;MAEKNTIGLYKLSTDHEDFEDANESAADSIRRIVELYSEKKRKQVEGYRLIPMELSENVELPEGFVVTAFRHERTNPNAWQRFLESAFNEVPSLLNKNHDFLVFVHDTSSELFCFTGGSANHAISEYIDVTFPIELMKRITDPEKIKQAKSRSVTGELYARDHYYRGYSAVSATESFGQVWKDLLASIREDVWDDPDMASMLGTKKRVGVEVKGFFKIKKSISFGNVLKLIERIQHYLANPVDDETETSFAFLDSVMLVKGRVIEMQLKQKVYESIYARVANPDAELDFDLCHVNYDDFFSANTYQLRYKNITFQELDTLPTTEDVIDYTLEYFQQEKPEALADIDIFIENIEQTFIETTHDEPFFGTAGKIYAHLHGEVQLNNKTFFLVDKQWYLVKDSFIEVLQRDFDQYVSNSRILGMADVGLSAWATGREGAYNDSYCPNNNFIVGDRVILDGIEYFDLLYIGDPDKVYIIQVKKGFGGKTRESCSQIRNSAKMIESSAVADGHRKLVELYEKLASRTTATCPDRLHGISQTSFVNLFLNRERIYLLAVGGVNSRDVLIDTDSNIAKFEVLSTRDALRVIKESDSFRICLV
;
A
#
# COMPACT_ATOMS: atom_id res chain seq x y z
N MET A 1 31.81 15.25 26.22
CA MET A 1 30.51 14.79 25.66
C MET A 1 30.45 15.23 24.20
N ALA A 2 29.67 14.56 23.35
CA ALA A 2 29.59 14.95 21.95
C ALA A 2 28.79 16.26 21.79
N GLU A 3 29.43 17.32 21.32
CA GLU A 3 28.81 18.62 20.99
C GLU A 3 28.07 18.61 19.63
N LYS A 4 28.09 17.46 18.94
CA LYS A 4 27.53 17.27 17.60
C LYS A 4 26.73 15.98 17.54
N ASN A 5 25.61 15.99 16.82
CA ASN A 5 24.78 14.81 16.59
C ASN A 5 24.18 14.81 15.18
N THR A 6 23.77 13.65 14.68
CA THR A 6 22.98 13.56 13.44
C THR A 6 21.51 13.77 13.76
N ILE A 7 20.85 14.67 13.06
CA ILE A 7 19.50 15.11 13.40
C ILE A 7 18.57 14.87 12.21
N GLY A 8 17.43 14.24 12.47
CA GLY A 8 16.30 14.19 11.53
C GLY A 8 15.42 15.40 11.78
N LEU A 9 15.32 16.27 10.77
CA LEU A 9 14.53 17.48 10.76
C LEU A 9 13.18 17.21 10.11
N TYR A 10 12.11 17.57 10.80
CA TYR A 10 10.73 17.50 10.34
C TYR A 10 10.22 18.92 10.08
N LYS A 11 9.39 19.10 9.05
CA LYS A 11 8.49 20.25 8.94
C LYS A 11 7.10 19.80 9.36
N LEU A 12 6.41 20.62 10.14
CA LEU A 12 5.07 20.33 10.62
C LEU A 12 4.07 21.18 9.83
N SER A 13 2.96 20.56 9.42
CA SER A 13 1.85 21.27 8.80
C SER A 13 1.07 22.03 9.86
N THR A 14 0.97 23.35 9.68
CA THR A 14 0.13 24.22 10.53
C THR A 14 -1.33 24.25 10.08
N ASP A 15 -1.65 23.64 8.94
CA ASP A 15 -3.00 23.57 8.36
C ASP A 15 -3.80 22.35 8.88
N HIS A 16 -3.33 21.73 9.96
CA HIS A 16 -3.99 20.57 10.55
C HIS A 16 -5.22 20.98 11.36
N GLU A 17 -6.30 20.18 11.29
CA GLU A 17 -7.60 20.45 11.93
C GLU A 17 -7.50 20.80 13.44
N ASP A 18 -6.55 20.16 14.15
CA ASP A 18 -6.29 20.41 15.57
C ASP A 18 -5.87 21.86 15.87
N PHE A 19 -5.52 22.64 14.84
CA PHE A 19 -5.10 24.04 14.92
C PHE A 19 -6.16 25.04 14.43
N GLU A 20 -7.34 24.59 13.97
CA GLU A 20 -8.41 25.49 13.48
C GLU A 20 -8.91 26.49 14.53
N ASP A 21 -8.88 26.12 15.82
CA ASP A 21 -9.27 26.97 16.96
C ASP A 21 -8.08 27.74 17.59
N ALA A 22 -6.84 27.44 17.17
CA ALA A 22 -5.66 28.14 17.64
C ALA A 22 -5.54 29.46 16.87
N ASN A 23 -5.23 30.58 17.54
CA ASN A 23 -5.00 31.88 16.90
C ASN A 23 -3.71 31.82 16.04
N GLU A 24 -3.73 31.14 14.88
CA GLU A 24 -2.80 31.13 13.74
C GLU A 24 -1.27 31.28 14.03
N SER A 25 -0.81 30.97 15.24
CA SER A 25 0.58 31.18 15.66
C SER A 25 1.27 29.84 15.90
N ALA A 26 2.51 29.71 15.43
CA ALA A 26 3.31 28.51 15.64
C ALA A 26 3.45 28.15 17.13
N ALA A 27 3.46 29.15 18.03
CA ALA A 27 3.50 28.95 19.47
C ALA A 27 2.24 28.25 20.02
N ASP A 28 1.06 28.58 19.49
CA ASP A 28 -0.20 27.95 19.88
C ASP A 28 -0.29 26.52 19.30
N SER A 29 0.17 26.31 18.06
CA SER A 29 0.29 24.96 17.49
C SER A 29 1.21 24.07 18.33
N ILE A 30 2.39 24.56 18.73
CA ILE A 30 3.31 23.81 19.61
C ILE A 30 2.63 23.45 20.93
N ARG A 31 1.94 24.40 21.56
CA ARG A 31 1.22 24.16 22.82
C ARG A 31 0.17 23.07 22.65
N ARG A 32 -0.61 23.15 21.58
CA ARG A 32 -1.68 22.19 21.26
C ARG A 32 -1.13 20.78 21.03
N ILE A 33 -0.05 20.63 20.26
CA ILE A 33 0.65 19.35 20.04
C ILE A 33 1.08 18.74 21.39
N VAL A 34 1.72 19.54 22.23
CA VAL A 34 2.25 19.10 23.53
C VAL A 34 1.12 18.69 24.48
N GLU A 35 0.00 19.43 24.50
CA GLU A 35 -1.19 19.14 25.30
C GLU A 35 -1.85 17.82 24.86
N LEU A 36 -2.19 17.69 23.57
CA LEU A 36 -2.83 16.49 23.02
C LEU A 36 -1.99 15.24 23.23
N TYR A 37 -0.68 15.33 22.99
CA TYR A 37 0.21 14.20 23.23
C TYR A 37 0.31 13.85 24.72
N SER A 38 0.37 14.85 25.60
CA SER A 38 0.40 14.63 27.05
C SER A 38 -0.88 14.00 27.56
N GLU A 39 -2.05 14.42 27.07
CA GLU A 39 -3.35 13.82 27.40
C GLU A 39 -3.43 12.36 26.95
N LYS A 40 -3.03 12.08 25.71
CA LYS A 40 -2.98 10.71 25.16
C LYS A 40 -2.10 9.80 26.01
N LYS A 41 -0.95 10.29 26.48
CA LYS A 41 -0.02 9.53 27.32
C LYS A 41 -0.46 9.39 28.77
N ARG A 42 -1.14 10.38 29.36
CA ARG A 42 -1.69 10.28 30.73
C ARG A 42 -2.73 9.16 30.88
N LYS A 43 -3.43 8.81 29.80
CA LYS A 43 -4.33 7.63 29.77
C LYS A 43 -3.59 6.30 29.91
N GLN A 44 -2.29 6.27 29.60
CA GLN A 44 -1.46 5.05 29.63
C GLN A 44 -0.51 5.03 30.83
N VAL A 45 0.01 6.20 31.23
CA VAL A 45 1.01 6.36 32.27
C VAL A 45 0.57 7.51 33.18
N GLU A 46 0.20 7.18 34.41
CA GLU A 46 -0.17 8.16 35.42
C GLU A 46 0.98 9.15 35.67
N GLY A 47 0.65 10.44 35.77
CA GLY A 47 1.64 11.50 36.00
C GLY A 47 2.54 11.85 34.81
N TYR A 48 2.26 11.32 33.60
CA TYR A 48 3.01 11.71 32.41
C TYR A 48 2.95 13.22 32.16
N ARG A 49 4.13 13.81 31.99
CA ARG A 49 4.31 15.20 31.55
C ARG A 49 5.60 15.38 30.77
N LEU A 50 5.51 16.21 29.75
CA LEU A 50 6.65 16.84 29.10
C LEU A 50 7.11 18.01 29.97
N ILE A 51 8.41 18.10 30.22
CA ILE A 51 9.04 19.13 31.04
C ILE A 51 9.72 20.13 30.09
N PRO A 52 9.36 21.43 30.13
CA PRO A 52 10.03 22.45 29.33
C PRO A 52 11.53 22.50 29.61
N MET A 53 12.30 22.89 28.59
CA MET A 53 13.74 23.08 28.68
C MET A 53 14.07 24.52 28.31
N GLU A 54 14.89 25.17 29.14
CA GLU A 54 15.42 26.49 28.86
C GLU A 54 16.58 26.40 27.88
N LEU A 55 16.59 27.30 26.90
CA LEU A 55 17.70 27.44 25.97
C LEU A 55 18.91 28.04 26.71
N SER A 56 20.11 27.56 26.43
CA SER A 56 21.32 28.13 27.02
C SER A 56 21.60 29.53 26.47
N GLU A 57 22.00 30.46 27.34
CA GLU A 57 22.44 31.82 26.98
C GLU A 57 23.61 31.85 25.97
N ASN A 58 24.35 30.74 25.85
CA ASN A 58 25.46 30.61 24.90
C ASN A 58 25.01 30.25 23.48
N VAL A 59 23.71 30.06 23.24
CA VAL A 59 23.16 29.76 21.92
C VAL A 59 22.69 31.06 21.27
N GLU A 60 23.41 31.48 20.24
CA GLU A 60 22.96 32.56 19.36
C GLU A 60 21.86 32.04 18.42
N LEU A 61 20.71 32.70 18.45
CA LEU A 61 19.60 32.43 17.55
C LEU A 61 19.69 33.32 16.31
N PRO A 62 19.43 32.80 15.10
CA PRO A 62 19.19 33.64 13.93
C PRO A 62 18.05 34.63 14.16
N GLU A 63 18.05 35.74 13.42
CA GLU A 63 17.02 36.77 13.57
C GLU A 63 15.62 36.20 13.29
N GLY A 64 14.67 36.47 14.18
CA GLY A 64 13.29 36.00 14.07
C GLY A 64 13.04 34.56 14.51
N PHE A 65 14.08 33.77 14.81
CA PHE A 65 13.93 32.38 15.24
C PHE A 65 13.52 32.29 16.72
N VAL A 66 12.57 31.41 17.00
CA VAL A 66 12.13 31.03 18.33
C VAL A 66 12.30 29.53 18.50
N VAL A 67 12.91 29.14 19.62
CA VAL A 67 13.15 27.73 19.95
C VAL A 67 12.38 27.36 21.21
N THR A 68 11.57 26.31 21.14
CA THR A 68 10.87 25.74 22.30
C THR A 68 11.23 24.28 22.44
N ALA A 69 11.68 23.85 23.62
CA ALA A 69 12.13 22.48 23.84
C ALA A 69 11.45 21.83 25.05
N PHE A 70 11.22 20.52 24.96
CA PHE A 70 10.62 19.71 26.01
C PHE A 70 11.37 18.39 26.16
N ARG A 71 11.35 17.81 27.36
CA ARG A 71 11.90 16.48 27.65
C ARG A 71 11.00 15.62 28.51
N HIS A 72 11.21 14.32 28.44
CA HIS A 72 10.63 13.34 29.34
C HIS A 72 11.62 12.20 29.61
N GLU A 73 11.66 11.68 30.83
CA GLU A 73 12.48 10.53 31.21
C GLU A 73 11.58 9.32 31.44
N ARG A 74 11.89 8.22 30.74
CA ARG A 74 11.20 6.94 30.90
C ARG A 74 12.14 5.93 31.52
N THR A 75 11.59 5.12 32.41
CA THR A 75 12.31 3.98 32.98
C THR A 75 11.60 2.71 32.52
N ASN A 76 12.30 1.90 31.73
CA ASN A 76 11.78 0.64 31.20
C ASN A 76 12.51 -0.55 31.84
N PRO A 77 11.83 -1.69 32.05
CA PRO A 77 12.51 -2.93 32.41
C PRO A 77 13.57 -3.27 31.38
N ASN A 78 14.76 -3.68 31.83
CA ASN A 78 15.79 -4.14 30.91
C ASN A 78 15.42 -5.54 30.37
N ALA A 79 15.59 -5.76 29.06
CA ALA A 79 15.26 -7.03 28.40
C ALA A 79 15.99 -8.24 29.01
N TRP A 80 17.17 -8.03 29.60
CA TRP A 80 17.97 -9.07 30.25
C TRP A 80 17.47 -9.46 31.64
N GLN A 81 16.62 -8.66 32.29
CA GLN A 81 16.19 -8.89 33.67
C GLN A 81 15.63 -10.32 33.83
N ARG A 82 14.59 -10.65 33.05
CA ARG A 82 13.93 -11.97 33.11
C ARG A 82 14.84 -13.11 32.66
N PHE A 83 15.69 -12.86 31.66
CA PHE A 83 16.64 -13.85 31.18
C PHE A 83 17.64 -14.23 32.28
N LEU A 84 18.21 -13.24 32.97
CA LEU A 84 19.17 -13.48 34.05
C LEU A 84 18.49 -14.05 35.30
N GLU A 85 17.29 -13.58 35.65
CA GLU A 85 16.50 -14.13 36.78
C GLU A 85 16.20 -15.62 36.60
N SER A 86 16.13 -16.10 35.35
CA SER A 86 15.95 -17.53 35.07
C SER A 86 17.19 -18.39 35.32
N ALA A 87 18.37 -17.77 35.39
CA ALA A 87 19.66 -18.45 35.52
C ALA A 87 20.39 -18.17 36.84
N PHE A 88 20.05 -17.09 37.55
CA PHE A 88 20.73 -16.65 38.77
C PHE A 88 19.73 -16.19 39.83
N ASN A 89 19.98 -16.57 41.09
CA ASN A 89 19.08 -16.24 42.21
C ASN A 89 19.19 -14.78 42.69
N GLU A 90 20.30 -14.10 42.39
CA GLU A 90 20.60 -12.75 42.86
C GLU A 90 20.93 -11.82 41.68
N VAL A 91 19.90 -11.44 40.92
CA VAL A 91 20.03 -10.49 39.81
C VAL A 91 19.65 -9.09 40.29
N PRO A 92 20.52 -8.08 40.19
CA PRO A 92 20.16 -6.71 40.54
C PRO A 92 19.04 -6.19 39.62
N SER A 93 18.25 -5.22 40.09
CA SER A 93 17.23 -4.60 39.24
C SER A 93 17.89 -3.83 38.10
N LEU A 94 17.74 -4.33 36.88
CA LEU A 94 18.22 -3.72 35.66
C LEU A 94 17.09 -2.89 35.03
N LEU A 95 17.28 -1.57 35.04
CA LEU A 95 16.35 -0.62 34.45
C LEU A 95 17.06 0.21 33.38
N ASN A 96 16.41 0.35 32.23
CA ASN A 96 16.86 1.23 31.15
C ASN A 96 16.22 2.59 31.31
N LYS A 97 17.03 3.62 31.58
CA LYS A 97 16.61 5.02 31.53
C LYS A 97 16.73 5.53 30.11
N ASN A 98 15.61 5.91 29.53
CA ASN A 98 15.50 6.49 28.20
C ASN A 98 15.08 7.95 28.32
N HIS A 99 15.65 8.81 27.47
CA HIS A 99 15.31 10.23 27.42
C HIS A 99 14.65 10.53 26.08
N ASP A 100 13.46 11.12 26.16
CA ASP A 100 12.75 11.65 25.02
C ASP A 100 12.87 13.18 25.03
N PHE A 101 13.05 13.78 23.86
CA PHE A 101 13.04 15.23 23.72
C PHE A 101 12.37 15.67 22.42
N LEU A 102 11.76 16.85 22.48
CA LEU A 102 11.13 17.57 21.38
C LEU A 102 11.79 18.94 21.33
N VAL A 103 12.27 19.35 20.17
CA VAL A 103 12.73 20.72 19.95
C VAL A 103 11.99 21.27 18.74
N PHE A 104 11.22 22.32 18.97
CA PHE A 104 10.51 23.07 17.95
C PHE A 104 11.29 24.33 17.63
N VAL A 105 11.33 24.67 16.35
CA VAL A 105 11.95 25.88 15.83
C VAL A 105 10.95 26.51 14.88
N HIS A 106 10.61 27.77 15.08
CA HIS A 106 9.79 28.54 14.15
C HIS A 106 10.34 29.94 13.96
N ASP A 107 9.98 30.57 12.87
CA ASP A 107 10.37 31.96 12.56
C ASP A 107 9.16 32.89 12.48
N THR A 108 9.36 34.10 11.95
CA THR A 108 8.31 35.10 11.74
C THR A 108 7.33 34.76 10.62
N SER A 109 7.66 33.80 9.75
CA SER A 109 6.77 33.29 8.70
C SER A 109 5.83 32.20 9.19
N SER A 110 5.91 31.85 10.49
CA SER A 110 5.16 30.77 11.14
C SER A 110 5.48 29.37 10.61
N GLU A 111 6.54 29.18 9.81
CA GLU A 111 6.99 27.84 9.45
C GLU A 111 7.50 27.09 10.68
N LEU A 112 6.96 25.89 10.91
CA LEU A 112 7.24 25.10 12.10
C LEU A 112 8.12 23.89 11.78
N PHE A 113 9.36 23.93 12.24
CA PHE A 113 10.30 22.81 12.19
C PHE A 113 10.41 22.10 13.54
N CYS A 114 10.72 20.81 13.50
CA CYS A 114 10.92 20.02 14.70
C CYS A 114 12.06 19.01 14.52
N PHE A 115 12.76 18.70 15.61
CA PHE A 115 13.57 17.50 15.71
C PHE A 115 13.43 16.85 17.08
N THR A 116 13.53 15.53 17.10
CA THR A 116 13.16 14.71 18.26
C THR A 116 14.22 13.68 18.61
N GLY A 117 14.26 13.24 19.86
CA GLY A 117 15.02 12.07 20.28
C GLY A 117 14.20 11.09 21.11
N GLY A 118 14.68 9.84 21.18
CA GLY A 118 13.93 8.76 21.84
C GLY A 118 12.64 8.43 21.09
N SER A 119 11.54 8.30 21.85
CA SER A 119 10.19 8.02 21.31
C SER A 119 9.31 9.26 21.12
N ALA A 120 9.90 10.45 21.22
CA ALA A 120 9.18 11.72 21.09
C ALA A 120 8.60 11.97 19.69
N ASN A 121 9.11 11.31 18.65
CA ASN A 121 8.58 11.42 17.28
C ASN A 121 7.08 11.06 17.19
N HIS A 122 6.57 10.21 18.07
CA HIS A 122 5.14 9.90 18.15
C HIS A 122 4.26 11.09 18.55
N ALA A 123 4.84 12.14 19.14
CA ALA A 123 4.12 13.37 19.45
C ALA A 123 3.81 14.20 18.21
N ILE A 124 4.64 14.09 17.18
CA ILE A 124 4.56 14.93 15.99
C ILE A 124 4.04 14.18 14.76
N SER A 125 3.89 12.85 14.82
CA SER A 125 3.69 12.00 13.64
C SER A 125 2.44 12.31 12.82
N GLU A 126 1.39 12.82 13.46
CA GLU A 126 0.12 13.20 12.82
C GLU A 126 0.22 14.57 12.13
N TYR A 127 1.22 15.38 12.49
CA TYR A 127 1.41 16.76 12.03
C TYR A 127 2.56 16.91 11.02
N ILE A 128 3.25 15.82 10.64
CA ILE A 128 4.39 15.89 9.71
C ILE A 128 3.89 16.28 8.32
N ASP A 129 4.51 17.31 7.74
CA ASP A 129 4.40 17.60 6.31
C ASP A 129 5.18 16.51 5.53
N VAL A 130 4.43 15.63 4.87
CA VAL A 130 4.98 14.50 4.10
C VAL A 130 5.61 14.94 2.77
N THR A 131 5.30 16.14 2.29
CA THR A 131 5.81 16.68 1.02
C THR A 131 7.16 17.36 1.21
N PHE A 132 7.38 17.99 2.37
CA PHE A 132 8.60 18.71 2.72
C PHE A 132 9.90 17.94 2.40
N PRO A 133 10.07 16.67 2.82
CA PRO A 133 11.33 15.97 2.57
C PRO A 133 11.59 15.73 1.08
N ILE A 134 10.54 15.54 0.27
CA ILE A 134 10.65 15.30 -1.17
C ILE A 134 10.94 16.62 -1.90
N GLU A 135 10.21 17.69 -1.58
CA GLU A 135 10.44 19.02 -2.15
C GLU A 135 11.83 19.55 -1.86
N LEU A 136 12.34 19.30 -0.64
CA LEU A 136 13.70 19.63 -0.30
C LEU A 136 14.71 18.77 -1.07
N MET A 137 14.44 17.46 -1.22
CA MET A 137 15.31 16.53 -1.97
C MET A 137 15.55 17.00 -3.40
N LYS A 138 14.50 17.39 -4.13
CA LYS A 138 14.59 17.87 -5.52
C LYS A 138 15.60 19.01 -5.68
N ARG A 139 15.70 19.87 -4.67
CA ARG A 139 16.54 21.08 -4.72
C ARG A 139 17.98 20.85 -4.30
N ILE A 140 18.23 19.89 -3.40
CA ILE A 140 19.55 19.75 -2.78
C ILE A 140 20.30 18.48 -3.16
N THR A 141 19.61 17.47 -3.70
CA THR A 141 20.21 16.17 -4.00
C THR A 141 20.40 15.98 -5.49
N ASP A 142 21.43 15.20 -5.83
CA ASP A 142 21.78 14.89 -7.21
C ASP A 142 20.96 13.67 -7.65
N PRO A 143 20.05 13.81 -8.64
CA PRO A 143 19.18 12.72 -9.08
C PRO A 143 19.96 11.53 -9.64
N GLU A 144 21.20 11.73 -10.12
CA GLU A 144 22.05 10.67 -10.65
C GLU A 144 22.89 9.96 -9.57
N LYS A 145 22.85 10.44 -8.32
CA LYS A 145 23.71 9.97 -7.22
C LYS A 145 22.93 9.39 -6.04
N ILE A 146 21.96 8.53 -6.35
CA ILE A 146 21.27 7.70 -5.36
C ILE A 146 22.14 6.50 -4.96
N LYS A 147 22.18 6.20 -3.65
CA LYS A 147 22.93 5.07 -3.05
C LYS A 147 22.01 3.98 -2.54
N GLN A 148 20.81 4.35 -2.08
CA GLN A 148 19.84 3.43 -1.53
C GLN A 148 18.44 3.99 -1.76
N ALA A 149 17.48 3.14 -2.10
CA ALA A 149 16.06 3.47 -2.15
C ALA A 149 15.24 2.34 -1.52
N LYS A 150 14.32 2.69 -0.62
CA LYS A 150 13.33 1.79 -0.06
C LYS A 150 11.94 2.27 -0.43
N SER A 151 11.11 1.36 -0.88
CA SER A 151 9.76 1.65 -1.31
C SER A 151 8.79 0.56 -0.87
N ARG A 152 7.52 0.93 -0.75
CA ARG A 152 6.38 0.04 -0.53
C ARG A 152 5.55 0.06 -1.79
N SER A 153 5.20 -1.08 -2.36
CA SER A 153 4.30 -1.06 -3.51
C SER A 153 2.88 -0.78 -3.02
N VAL A 154 2.15 0.10 -3.71
CA VAL A 154 0.71 0.33 -3.46
C VAL A 154 -0.09 -0.85 -4.00
N THR A 155 0.47 -1.59 -4.96
CA THR A 155 -0.13 -2.82 -5.45
C THR A 155 0.89 -3.88 -5.84
N GLY A 156 0.43 -5.10 -6.10
CA GLY A 156 1.26 -6.25 -6.47
C GLY A 156 1.77 -7.05 -5.27
N GLU A 157 2.42 -8.18 -5.55
CA GLU A 157 2.88 -9.14 -4.54
C GLU A 157 4.09 -8.65 -3.72
N LEU A 158 4.80 -7.61 -4.20
CA LEU A 158 5.99 -7.08 -3.56
C LEU A 158 5.62 -6.01 -2.53
N TYR A 159 5.43 -6.43 -1.28
CA TYR A 159 5.08 -5.55 -0.16
C TYR A 159 6.08 -4.39 0.01
N ALA A 160 7.40 -4.67 -0.04
CA ALA A 160 8.45 -3.67 0.03
C ALA A 160 9.65 -4.07 -0.81
N ARG A 161 10.40 -3.08 -1.31
CA ARG A 161 11.68 -3.28 -1.99
C ARG A 161 12.75 -2.39 -1.40
N ASP A 162 13.92 -2.97 -1.18
CA ASP A 162 15.14 -2.26 -0.80
C ASP A 162 16.17 -2.39 -1.94
N HIS A 163 16.52 -1.28 -2.57
CA HIS A 163 17.62 -1.21 -3.54
C HIS A 163 18.87 -0.67 -2.86
N TYR A 164 19.98 -1.40 -2.97
CA TYR A 164 21.31 -0.97 -2.55
C TYR A 164 22.24 -0.96 -3.76
N TYR A 165 22.79 0.20 -4.09
CA TYR A 165 23.65 0.34 -5.25
C TYR A 165 25.12 0.25 -4.85
N ARG A 166 25.92 -0.54 -5.58
CA ARG A 166 27.38 -0.64 -5.36
C ARG A 166 28.11 0.66 -5.75
N GLY A 167 27.48 1.49 -6.57
CA GLY A 167 27.93 2.82 -6.95
C GLY A 167 26.77 3.81 -6.87
N TYR A 168 26.84 4.86 -7.68
CA TYR A 168 25.72 5.76 -7.90
C TYR A 168 24.75 5.18 -8.92
N SER A 169 23.48 5.51 -8.77
CA SER A 169 22.46 5.21 -9.76
C SER A 169 21.48 6.37 -9.85
N ALA A 170 20.92 6.54 -11.04
CA ALA A 170 19.83 7.47 -11.27
C ALA A 170 18.65 7.13 -10.37
N VAL A 171 17.95 8.16 -9.90
CA VAL A 171 16.71 8.02 -9.15
C VAL A 171 15.65 7.35 -10.01
N SER A 172 15.67 7.57 -11.33
CA SER A 172 14.84 6.85 -12.31
C SER A 172 15.12 5.34 -12.36
N ALA A 173 16.33 4.88 -12.01
CA ALA A 173 16.64 3.45 -11.91
C ALA A 173 15.98 2.79 -10.68
N THR A 174 15.36 3.58 -9.81
CA THR A 174 14.53 3.09 -8.70
C THR A 174 13.04 3.08 -9.06
N GLU A 175 12.69 3.58 -10.25
CA GLU A 175 11.31 3.64 -10.71
C GLU A 175 10.71 2.25 -10.76
N SER A 176 9.61 2.13 -10.05
CA SER A 176 8.69 1.04 -10.21
C SER A 176 7.33 1.65 -10.02
N PHE A 177 6.47 1.36 -10.99
CA PHE A 177 5.16 1.95 -11.10
C PHE A 177 4.40 1.82 -9.77
N GLY A 178 3.80 2.92 -9.29
CA GLY A 178 2.99 3.08 -8.06
C GLY A 178 3.58 2.44 -6.81
N GLN A 179 4.84 2.74 -6.59
CA GLN A 179 5.46 2.55 -5.30
C GLN A 179 5.46 3.84 -4.50
N VAL A 180 5.09 3.72 -3.23
CA VAL A 180 5.26 4.78 -2.24
C VAL A 180 6.63 4.62 -1.64
N TRP A 181 7.46 5.61 -1.88
CA TRP A 181 8.78 5.65 -1.32
C TRP A 181 8.77 5.83 0.22
N LYS A 182 9.77 5.25 0.90
CA LYS A 182 9.92 5.28 2.36
C LYS A 182 11.25 5.83 2.86
N ASP A 183 12.34 5.56 2.14
CA ASP A 183 13.70 5.93 2.53
C ASP A 183 14.64 6.05 1.31
N LEU A 184 15.32 7.16 1.13
CA LEU A 184 16.24 7.43 0.02
C LEU A 184 17.49 7.99 0.63
N LEU A 185 18.61 7.41 0.21
CA LEU A 185 19.93 7.89 0.51
C LEU A 185 20.55 8.46 -0.75
N ALA A 186 20.70 9.78 -0.79
CA ALA A 186 21.23 10.50 -1.94
C ALA A 186 22.50 11.29 -1.58
N SER A 187 23.22 11.73 -2.61
CA SER A 187 24.32 12.69 -2.46
C SER A 187 23.82 14.12 -2.68
N ILE A 188 24.43 15.07 -1.99
CA ILE A 188 24.15 16.51 -2.16
C ILE A 188 24.77 16.99 -3.48
N ARG A 189 24.04 17.82 -4.24
CA ARG A 189 24.51 18.44 -5.50
C ARG A 189 25.73 19.32 -5.29
N GLU A 190 26.53 19.49 -6.35
CA GLU A 190 27.77 20.25 -6.25
C GLU A 190 27.57 21.75 -5.99
N ASP A 191 26.51 22.35 -6.54
CA ASP A 191 26.17 23.75 -6.34
C ASP A 191 25.71 24.05 -4.90
N VAL A 192 25.01 23.12 -4.27
CA VAL A 192 24.68 23.19 -2.83
C VAL A 192 25.94 23.11 -1.97
N TRP A 193 27.02 22.48 -2.46
CA TRP A 193 28.31 22.52 -1.78
C TRP A 193 29.09 23.81 -2.02
N ASP A 194 28.73 24.59 -3.03
CA ASP A 194 29.37 25.87 -3.33
C ASP A 194 28.78 27.00 -2.48
N ASP A 195 27.62 26.76 -1.85
CA ASP A 195 27.09 27.56 -0.75
C ASP A 195 28.06 27.54 0.46
N PRO A 196 28.63 28.71 0.85
CA PRO A 196 29.58 28.79 1.94
C PRO A 196 29.05 28.31 3.29
N ASP A 197 27.76 28.52 3.55
CA ASP A 197 27.14 28.11 4.81
C ASP A 197 27.02 26.58 4.85
N MET A 198 26.54 25.97 3.77
CA MET A 198 26.49 24.51 3.63
C MET A 198 27.89 23.89 3.70
N ALA A 199 28.87 24.46 3.00
CA ALA A 199 30.26 23.99 3.04
C ALA A 199 30.85 24.07 4.46
N SER A 200 30.60 25.16 5.19
CA SER A 200 31.12 25.33 6.55
C SER A 200 30.50 24.33 7.54
N MET A 201 29.19 24.07 7.43
CA MET A 201 28.48 23.11 8.27
C MET A 201 28.89 21.67 7.95
N LEU A 202 28.96 21.34 6.65
CA LEU A 202 29.07 19.98 6.14
C LEU A 202 30.50 19.55 5.82
N GLY A 203 31.47 20.46 5.79
CA GLY A 203 32.88 20.17 5.63
C GLY A 203 33.21 19.64 4.23
N THR A 204 33.84 18.46 4.13
CA THR A 204 34.36 17.96 2.85
C THR A 204 33.31 17.23 2.01
N LYS A 205 33.27 17.54 0.69
CA LYS A 205 32.28 17.03 -0.29
C LYS A 205 32.13 15.49 -0.36
N LYS A 206 33.15 14.70 0.01
CA LYS A 206 33.25 13.26 -0.35
C LYS A 206 32.45 12.27 0.53
N ARG A 207 31.81 12.68 1.63
CA ARG A 207 31.26 11.70 2.61
C ARG A 207 29.87 12.00 3.17
N VAL A 208 29.26 13.12 2.83
CA VAL A 208 27.98 13.50 3.43
C VAL A 208 26.84 13.08 2.50
N GLY A 209 26.10 12.07 2.92
CA GLY A 209 24.84 11.69 2.29
C GLY A 209 23.66 12.32 3.01
N VAL A 210 22.56 12.47 2.30
CA VAL A 210 21.26 12.85 2.84
C VAL A 210 20.37 11.62 2.87
N GLU A 211 19.78 11.37 4.03
CA GLU A 211 18.68 10.44 4.21
C GLU A 211 17.38 11.23 4.24
N VAL A 212 16.47 10.89 3.34
CA VAL A 212 15.12 11.45 3.34
C VAL A 212 14.18 10.32 3.77
N LYS A 213 13.19 10.63 4.61
CA LYS A 213 12.04 9.79 5.02
C LYS A 213 10.82 10.71 5.14
N GLY A 214 9.98 10.52 6.16
CA GLY A 214 9.13 11.60 6.71
C GLY A 214 9.92 12.72 7.41
N PHE A 215 11.25 12.70 7.33
CA PHE A 215 12.15 13.74 7.79
C PHE A 215 13.30 13.91 6.80
N PHE A 216 14.00 15.03 6.90
CA PHE A 216 15.27 15.26 6.23
C PHE A 216 16.43 15.09 7.22
N LYS A 217 17.42 14.25 6.89
CA LYS A 217 18.58 14.02 7.75
C LYS A 217 19.88 14.03 6.97
N ILE A 218 20.81 14.84 7.43
CA ILE A 218 22.17 14.81 6.95
C ILE A 218 22.95 13.75 7.73
N LYS A 219 23.62 12.81 7.04
CA LYS A 219 24.47 11.77 7.64
C LYS A 219 25.84 12.32 8.09
N LYS A 220 25.81 13.46 8.77
CA LYS A 220 26.96 14.08 9.42
C LYS A 220 26.50 14.69 10.73
N SER A 221 27.27 14.48 11.79
CA SER A 221 27.00 15.13 13.07
C SER A 221 27.27 16.64 12.99
N ILE A 222 26.26 17.44 13.34
CA ILE A 222 26.30 18.91 13.37
C ILE A 222 25.99 19.42 14.78
N SER A 223 26.46 20.63 15.11
CA SER A 223 26.15 21.31 16.37
C SER A 223 24.75 21.89 16.34
N PHE A 224 24.19 22.23 17.52
CA PHE A 224 22.87 22.85 17.62
C PHE A 224 22.75 24.14 16.80
N GLY A 225 23.72 25.06 16.91
CA GLY A 225 23.72 26.30 16.10
C GLY A 225 23.76 26.04 14.59
N ASN A 226 24.45 24.98 14.15
CA ASN A 226 24.44 24.59 12.73
C ASN A 226 23.12 23.97 12.29
N VAL A 227 22.29 23.44 13.19
CA VAL A 227 20.92 23.01 12.85
C VAL A 227 20.05 24.23 12.53
N LEU A 228 20.17 25.30 13.31
CA LEU A 228 19.41 26.53 13.08
C LEU A 228 19.80 27.17 11.74
N LYS A 229 21.10 27.27 11.46
CA LYS A 229 21.61 27.72 10.15
C LYS A 229 21.15 26.81 9.00
N LEU A 230 21.10 25.49 9.23
CA LEU A 230 20.59 24.56 8.23
C LEU A 230 19.11 24.80 7.93
N ILE A 231 18.27 25.08 8.93
CA ILE A 231 16.86 25.43 8.74
C ILE A 231 16.73 26.67 7.85
N GLU A 232 17.47 27.74 8.16
CA GLU A 232 17.48 28.98 7.35
C GLU A 232 17.87 28.70 5.87
N ARG A 233 18.91 27.89 5.64
CA ARG A 233 19.31 27.51 4.28
C ARG A 233 18.27 26.63 3.58
N ILE A 234 17.61 25.72 4.31
CA ILE A 234 16.52 24.89 3.79
C ILE A 234 15.36 25.76 3.30
N GLN A 235 14.97 26.77 4.07
CA GLN A 235 13.92 27.72 3.67
C GLN A 235 14.30 28.46 2.39
N HIS A 236 15.56 28.90 2.29
CA HIS A 236 16.08 29.51 1.07
C HIS A 236 16.03 28.57 -0.13
N TYR A 237 16.40 27.29 0.02
CA TYR A 237 16.29 26.32 -1.05
C TYR A 237 14.84 26.11 -1.48
N LEU A 238 13.92 25.90 -0.53
CA LEU A 238 12.50 25.67 -0.81
C LEU A 238 11.83 26.83 -1.55
N ALA A 239 12.29 28.07 -1.33
CA ALA A 239 11.82 29.25 -2.05
C ALA A 239 12.22 29.28 -3.54
N ASN A 240 13.23 28.50 -3.95
CA ASN A 240 13.67 28.45 -5.34
C ASN A 240 12.81 27.45 -6.15
N PRO A 241 12.51 27.75 -7.42
CA PRO A 241 11.83 26.82 -8.31
C PRO A 241 12.75 25.64 -8.66
N VAL A 242 12.15 24.49 -8.95
CA VAL A 242 12.83 23.32 -9.51
C VAL A 242 12.78 23.43 -11.04
N ASP A 243 13.89 23.14 -11.72
CA ASP A 243 13.93 23.07 -13.17
C ASP A 243 13.20 21.83 -13.72
N ASP A 244 12.70 21.91 -14.95
CA ASP A 244 11.87 20.86 -15.57
C ASP A 244 12.58 19.49 -15.65
N GLU A 245 13.91 19.48 -15.84
CA GLU A 245 14.71 18.25 -15.92
C GLU A 245 14.76 17.54 -14.56
N THR A 246 15.01 18.29 -13.49
CA THR A 246 14.98 17.78 -12.12
C THR A 246 13.57 17.34 -11.71
N GLU A 247 12.54 18.12 -12.05
CA GLU A 247 11.15 17.77 -11.75
C GLU A 247 10.76 16.44 -12.43
N THR A 248 11.14 16.27 -13.70
CA THR A 248 10.94 15.03 -14.45
C THR A 248 11.66 13.85 -13.79
N SER A 249 12.91 14.06 -13.35
CA SER A 249 13.73 13.01 -12.73
C SER A 249 13.12 12.50 -11.40
N PHE A 250 12.43 13.35 -10.65
CA PHE A 250 11.83 13.01 -9.37
C PHE A 250 10.31 12.77 -9.43
N ALA A 251 9.69 12.89 -10.61
CA ALA A 251 8.24 12.86 -10.79
C ALA A 251 7.57 11.62 -10.15
N PHE A 252 8.24 10.48 -10.16
CA PHE A 252 7.71 9.26 -9.57
C PHE A 252 7.65 9.31 -8.03
N LEU A 253 8.53 10.03 -7.33
CA LEU A 253 8.49 10.13 -5.85
C LEU A 253 7.24 10.87 -5.35
N ASP A 254 6.73 11.74 -6.19
CA ASP A 254 5.59 12.60 -5.93
C ASP A 254 4.26 12.04 -6.43
N SER A 255 4.33 10.98 -7.23
CA SER A 255 3.18 10.39 -7.93
C SER A 255 2.10 9.90 -6.96
N VAL A 256 2.52 9.28 -5.85
CA VAL A 256 1.64 8.68 -4.85
C VAL A 256 2.14 9.00 -3.44
N MET A 257 1.38 9.81 -2.71
CA MET A 257 1.77 10.33 -1.40
C MET A 257 0.84 9.83 -0.30
N LEU A 258 1.41 9.42 0.83
CA LEU A 258 0.62 8.98 1.99
C LEU A 258 -0.17 10.17 2.58
N VAL A 259 -1.48 10.01 2.74
CA VAL A 259 -2.33 11.01 3.39
C VAL A 259 -2.21 10.86 4.91
N LYS A 260 -2.16 12.01 5.60
CA LYS A 260 -2.20 12.12 7.06
C LYS A 260 -3.17 13.25 7.43
N GLY A 261 -4.01 13.01 8.43
CA GLY A 261 -4.98 13.96 8.96
C GLY A 261 -6.32 13.29 9.25
N ARG A 262 -6.90 13.52 10.42
CA ARG A 262 -8.08 12.79 10.87
C ARG A 262 -9.32 13.22 10.10
N VAL A 263 -9.52 14.52 9.86
CA VAL A 263 -10.63 15.07 9.07
C VAL A 263 -10.64 14.52 7.65
N ILE A 264 -9.51 14.57 6.94
CA ILE A 264 -9.44 14.08 5.56
C ILE A 264 -9.63 12.56 5.50
N GLU A 265 -9.02 11.80 6.41
CA GLU A 265 -9.24 10.34 6.49
C GLU A 265 -10.71 10.02 6.80
N MET A 266 -11.37 10.82 7.64
CA MET A 266 -12.78 10.65 7.99
C MET A 266 -13.71 11.02 6.80
N GLN A 267 -13.41 12.08 6.05
CA GLN A 267 -14.12 12.44 4.82
C GLN A 267 -13.98 11.36 3.74
N LEU A 268 -12.78 10.81 3.56
CA LEU A 268 -12.55 9.72 2.61
C LEU A 268 -13.27 8.44 3.06
N LYS A 269 -13.22 8.11 4.35
CA LYS A 269 -13.97 6.99 4.92
C LYS A 269 -15.48 7.16 4.76
N GLN A 270 -15.99 8.37 4.97
CA GLN A 270 -17.40 8.72 4.73
C GLN A 270 -17.78 8.42 3.27
N LYS A 271 -16.96 8.83 2.30
CA LYS A 271 -17.20 8.56 0.87
C LYS A 271 -17.26 7.07 0.53
N VAL A 272 -16.43 6.24 1.17
CA VAL A 272 -16.51 4.78 1.05
C VAL A 272 -17.86 4.28 1.55
N TYR A 273 -18.29 4.70 2.74
CA TYR A 273 -19.59 4.27 3.29
C TYR A 273 -20.79 4.83 2.53
N GLU A 274 -20.72 6.05 1.99
CA GLU A 274 -21.75 6.60 1.08
C GLU A 274 -21.93 5.70 -0.14
N SER A 275 -20.82 5.20 -0.71
CA SER A 275 -20.84 4.30 -1.86
C SER A 275 -21.49 2.95 -1.51
N ILE A 276 -21.19 2.41 -0.33
CA ILE A 276 -21.83 1.17 0.17
C ILE A 276 -23.31 1.42 0.47
N TYR A 277 -23.64 2.53 1.14
CA TYR A 277 -25.01 2.88 1.53
C TYR A 277 -25.93 3.11 0.31
N ALA A 278 -25.39 3.53 -0.83
CA ALA A 278 -26.14 3.62 -2.07
C ALA A 278 -26.84 2.29 -2.45
N ARG A 279 -26.29 1.15 -2.03
CA ARG A 279 -26.91 -0.17 -2.23
C ARG A 279 -28.18 -0.41 -1.43
N VAL A 280 -28.39 0.32 -0.32
CA VAL A 280 -29.63 0.26 0.46
C VAL A 280 -30.82 0.69 -0.40
N ALA A 281 -30.65 1.73 -1.21
CA ALA A 281 -31.68 2.23 -2.12
C ALA A 281 -31.67 1.53 -3.49
N ASN A 282 -30.49 1.11 -3.96
CA ASN A 282 -30.31 0.43 -5.24
C ASN A 282 -29.39 -0.79 -5.09
N PRO A 283 -29.94 -1.99 -4.85
CA PRO A 283 -29.13 -3.22 -4.69
C PRO A 283 -28.20 -3.55 -5.86
N ASP A 284 -28.41 -2.95 -7.03
CA ASP A 284 -27.54 -3.13 -8.20
C ASP A 284 -26.45 -2.05 -8.31
N ALA A 285 -26.34 -1.11 -7.36
CA ALA A 285 -25.32 -0.06 -7.38
C ALA A 285 -23.91 -0.67 -7.27
N GLU A 286 -23.09 -0.45 -8.29
CA GLU A 286 -21.74 -1.03 -8.38
C GLU A 286 -20.83 -0.55 -7.24
N LEU A 287 -20.06 -1.47 -6.66
CA LEU A 287 -19.01 -1.16 -5.70
C LEU A 287 -17.66 -1.27 -6.38
N ASP A 288 -16.96 -0.14 -6.51
CA ASP A 288 -15.61 -0.11 -7.05
C ASP A 288 -14.53 -0.36 -5.97
N PHE A 289 -14.82 -1.31 -5.09
CA PHE A 289 -13.91 -1.73 -4.03
C PHE A 289 -13.64 -3.23 -4.11
N ASP A 290 -12.38 -3.59 -3.93
CA ASP A 290 -11.91 -4.96 -3.78
C ASP A 290 -11.86 -5.36 -2.31
N LEU A 291 -12.05 -6.65 -2.04
CA LEU A 291 -12.09 -7.23 -0.71
C LEU A 291 -10.85 -8.09 -0.47
N CYS A 292 -9.92 -7.59 0.35
CA CYS A 292 -8.70 -8.32 0.70
C CYS A 292 -8.15 -7.89 2.07
N HIS A 293 -7.76 -8.86 2.91
CA HIS A 293 -7.03 -8.53 4.14
C HIS A 293 -5.56 -8.18 3.85
N VAL A 294 -4.93 -7.38 4.73
CA VAL A 294 -3.49 -7.04 4.65
C VAL A 294 -2.58 -8.28 4.65
N ASN A 295 -3.00 -9.35 5.34
CA ASN A 295 -2.39 -10.67 5.23
C ASN A 295 -3.13 -11.46 4.15
N TYR A 296 -2.89 -11.10 2.90
CA TYR A 296 -3.65 -11.62 1.76
C TYR A 296 -3.45 -13.13 1.55
N ASP A 297 -2.25 -13.66 1.82
CA ASP A 297 -1.97 -15.10 1.70
C ASP A 297 -2.88 -15.92 2.64
N ASP A 298 -2.95 -15.54 3.91
CA ASP A 298 -3.83 -16.16 4.89
C ASP A 298 -5.31 -15.93 4.55
N PHE A 299 -5.66 -14.76 4.01
CA PHE A 299 -7.04 -14.47 3.62
C PHE A 299 -7.51 -15.35 2.46
N PHE A 300 -6.77 -15.40 1.35
CA PHE A 300 -7.13 -16.19 0.17
C PHE A 300 -7.01 -17.71 0.38
N SER A 301 -6.15 -18.13 1.31
CA SER A 301 -5.95 -19.54 1.65
C SER A 301 -6.93 -20.09 2.70
N ALA A 302 -7.86 -19.26 3.16
CA ALA A 302 -8.84 -19.62 4.16
C ALA A 302 -9.76 -20.76 3.71
N ASN A 303 -10.10 -21.64 4.66
CA ASN A 303 -11.10 -22.68 4.47
C ASN A 303 -12.52 -22.10 4.49
N THR A 304 -12.79 -21.17 5.41
CA THR A 304 -14.08 -20.49 5.52
C THR A 304 -13.93 -19.03 5.87
N TYR A 305 -14.94 -18.25 5.52
CA TYR A 305 -15.07 -16.82 5.79
C TYR A 305 -16.34 -16.59 6.59
N GLN A 306 -16.21 -16.03 7.79
CA GLN A 306 -17.30 -15.75 8.70
C GLN A 306 -17.58 -14.25 8.75
N LEU A 307 -18.83 -13.87 8.51
CA LEU A 307 -19.31 -12.51 8.69
C LEU A 307 -19.95 -12.37 10.06
N ARG A 308 -19.47 -11.40 10.83
CA ARG A 308 -19.88 -11.19 12.22
C ARG A 308 -20.32 -9.77 12.46
N TYR A 309 -21.44 -9.59 13.15
CA TYR A 309 -21.84 -8.31 13.73
C TYR A 309 -21.62 -8.38 15.24
N LYS A 310 -20.70 -7.53 15.74
CA LYS A 310 -20.18 -7.62 17.12
C LYS A 310 -19.64 -9.04 17.39
N ASN A 311 -20.31 -9.81 18.23
CA ASN A 311 -19.90 -11.17 18.58
C ASN A 311 -20.73 -12.27 17.89
N ILE A 312 -21.74 -11.89 17.08
CA ILE A 312 -22.68 -12.82 16.47
C ILE A 312 -22.24 -13.08 15.03
N THR A 313 -21.95 -14.35 14.70
CA THR A 313 -21.78 -14.80 13.32
C THR A 313 -23.15 -14.92 12.68
N PHE A 314 -23.38 -14.23 11.57
CA PHE A 314 -24.66 -14.26 10.85
C PHE A 314 -24.56 -14.94 9.47
N GLN A 315 -23.36 -15.06 8.92
CA GLN A 315 -23.11 -15.77 7.68
C GLN A 315 -21.76 -16.49 7.74
N GLU A 316 -21.70 -17.69 7.17
CA GLU A 316 -20.47 -18.44 6.93
C GLU A 316 -20.42 -18.85 5.46
N LEU A 317 -19.24 -18.72 4.86
CA LEU A 317 -19.00 -18.96 3.44
C LEU A 317 -17.82 -19.92 3.32
N ASP A 318 -17.97 -20.93 2.47
CA ASP A 318 -16.97 -21.96 2.16
C ASP A 318 -16.14 -21.64 0.91
N THR A 319 -16.37 -20.45 0.35
CA THR A 319 -15.68 -19.89 -0.82
C THR A 319 -15.33 -18.44 -0.54
N LEU A 320 -14.29 -17.94 -1.22
CA LEU A 320 -13.84 -16.55 -1.12
C LEU A 320 -15.00 -15.60 -1.45
N PRO A 321 -15.45 -14.76 -0.50
CA PRO A 321 -16.50 -13.81 -0.79
C PRO A 321 -16.00 -12.63 -1.62
N THR A 322 -16.86 -12.15 -2.50
CA THR A 322 -16.70 -10.86 -3.15
C THR A 322 -17.11 -9.72 -2.20
N THR A 323 -16.72 -8.48 -2.55
CA THR A 323 -17.20 -7.28 -1.84
C THR A 323 -18.72 -7.24 -1.77
N GLU A 324 -19.41 -7.52 -2.87
CA GLU A 324 -20.88 -7.56 -2.91
C GLU A 324 -21.46 -8.63 -2.02
N ASP A 325 -20.91 -9.85 -2.01
CA ASP A 325 -21.40 -10.91 -1.11
C ASP A 325 -21.38 -10.41 0.34
N VAL A 326 -20.26 -9.84 0.78
CA VAL A 326 -20.12 -9.33 2.15
C VAL A 326 -21.13 -8.21 2.44
N ILE A 327 -21.25 -7.24 1.54
CA ILE A 327 -22.15 -6.11 1.73
C ILE A 327 -23.61 -6.56 1.71
N ASP A 328 -24.01 -7.37 0.75
CA ASP A 328 -25.40 -7.80 0.58
C ASP A 328 -25.85 -8.68 1.75
N TYR A 329 -25.03 -9.64 2.21
CA TYR A 329 -25.33 -10.41 3.42
C TYR A 329 -25.40 -9.52 4.68
N THR A 330 -24.56 -8.49 4.77
CA THR A 330 -24.62 -7.53 5.88
C THR A 330 -25.91 -6.71 5.83
N LEU A 331 -26.33 -6.27 4.64
CA LEU A 331 -27.57 -5.53 4.45
C LEU A 331 -28.80 -6.40 4.74
N GLU A 332 -28.82 -7.65 4.29
CA GLU A 332 -29.88 -8.62 4.61
C GLU A 332 -30.00 -8.85 6.12
N TYR A 333 -28.86 -9.02 6.81
CA TYR A 333 -28.83 -9.12 8.27
C TYR A 333 -29.39 -7.86 8.93
N PHE A 334 -29.02 -6.67 8.46
CA PHE A 334 -29.56 -5.43 8.98
C PHE A 334 -31.06 -5.30 8.71
N GLN A 335 -31.57 -5.68 7.54
CA GLN A 335 -33.01 -5.65 7.26
C GLN A 335 -33.82 -6.53 8.24
N GLN A 336 -33.27 -7.67 8.64
CA GLN A 336 -33.96 -8.63 9.50
C GLN A 336 -33.83 -8.30 10.99
N GLU A 337 -32.62 -7.98 11.45
CA GLU A 337 -32.28 -7.90 12.88
C GLU A 337 -32.03 -6.46 13.37
N LYS A 338 -31.77 -5.52 12.46
CA LYS A 338 -31.39 -4.12 12.73
C LYS A 338 -31.97 -3.12 11.72
N PRO A 339 -33.29 -3.13 11.42
CA PRO A 339 -33.84 -2.31 10.34
C PRO A 339 -33.59 -0.80 10.55
N GLU A 340 -33.41 -0.36 11.79
CA GLU A 340 -33.02 1.01 12.12
C GLU A 340 -31.66 1.42 11.53
N ALA A 341 -30.75 0.46 11.30
CA ALA A 341 -29.44 0.70 10.71
C ALA A 341 -29.51 1.13 9.25
N LEU A 342 -30.65 0.98 8.59
CA LEU A 342 -30.84 1.31 7.17
C LEU A 342 -31.67 2.59 6.97
N ALA A 343 -32.03 3.27 8.07
CA ALA A 343 -32.90 4.44 8.02
C ALA A 343 -32.18 5.72 7.59
N ASP A 344 -30.92 5.85 7.97
CA ASP A 344 -30.07 7.01 7.73
C ASP A 344 -28.60 6.60 7.67
N ILE A 345 -27.78 7.37 6.94
CA ILE A 345 -26.38 7.06 6.70
C ILE A 345 -25.53 7.08 7.99
N ASP A 346 -25.81 7.95 8.95
CA ASP A 346 -25.02 8.03 10.18
C ASP A 346 -25.24 6.77 11.02
N ILE A 347 -26.50 6.33 11.15
CA ILE A 347 -26.87 5.10 11.86
C ILE A 347 -26.30 3.87 11.12
N PHE A 348 -26.32 3.89 9.79
CA PHE A 348 -25.71 2.85 8.98
C PHE A 348 -24.21 2.71 9.26
N ILE A 349 -23.49 3.83 9.26
CA ILE A 349 -22.04 3.86 9.53
C ILE A 349 -21.73 3.31 10.92
N GLU A 350 -22.48 3.74 11.94
CA GLU A 350 -22.33 3.22 13.30
C GLU A 350 -22.45 1.70 13.39
N ASN A 351 -23.34 1.11 12.60
CA ASN A 351 -23.60 -0.33 12.59
C ASN A 351 -22.63 -1.12 11.72
N ILE A 352 -22.37 -0.69 10.48
CA ILE A 352 -21.43 -1.39 9.58
C ILE A 352 -20.00 -1.38 10.16
N GLU A 353 -19.63 -0.35 10.94
CA GLU A 353 -18.36 -0.32 11.68
C GLU A 353 -18.24 -1.38 12.78
N GLN A 354 -19.32 -2.05 13.15
CA GLN A 354 -19.31 -3.18 14.08
C GLN A 354 -19.30 -4.53 13.37
N THR A 355 -19.15 -4.54 12.04
CA THR A 355 -19.16 -5.75 11.22
C THR A 355 -17.75 -6.17 10.86
N PHE A 356 -17.47 -7.46 10.99
CA PHE A 356 -16.17 -8.08 10.85
C PHE A 356 -16.20 -9.24 9.84
N ILE A 357 -15.04 -9.46 9.24
CA ILE A 357 -14.72 -10.65 8.47
C ILE A 357 -13.63 -11.38 9.25
N GLU A 358 -13.87 -12.66 9.51
CA GLU A 358 -12.90 -13.56 10.14
C GLU A 358 -12.70 -14.79 9.25
N THR A 359 -11.45 -15.19 9.04
CA THR A 359 -11.13 -16.41 8.30
C THR A 359 -10.73 -17.55 9.22
N THR A 360 -11.03 -18.78 8.83
CA THR A 360 -10.57 -19.98 9.53
C THR A 360 -9.74 -20.89 8.63
N HIS A 361 -8.83 -21.64 9.26
CA HIS A 361 -7.94 -22.61 8.60
C HIS A 361 -7.96 -23.95 9.34
N ASP A 362 -7.73 -25.05 8.62
CA ASP A 362 -7.81 -26.38 9.21
C ASP A 362 -6.67 -26.74 10.20
N GLU A 363 -5.43 -26.20 10.09
CA GLU A 363 -4.31 -26.28 11.07
C GLU A 363 -3.16 -25.31 10.68
N PRO A 364 -2.04 -25.16 11.45
CA PRO A 364 -1.82 -24.17 12.49
C PRO A 364 -1.62 -22.71 11.96
N PHE A 365 -2.31 -22.32 10.89
CA PHE A 365 -2.33 -20.92 10.43
C PHE A 365 -3.20 -20.06 11.35
N PHE A 366 -2.76 -18.84 11.62
CA PHE A 366 -3.57 -17.86 12.34
C PHE A 366 -4.58 -17.28 11.35
N GLY A 367 -5.88 -17.48 11.60
CA GLY A 367 -6.93 -16.82 10.84
C GLY A 367 -6.77 -15.29 10.81
N THR A 368 -7.23 -14.67 9.74
CA THR A 368 -7.30 -13.22 9.62
C THR A 368 -8.58 -12.70 10.25
N ALA A 369 -8.54 -11.48 10.80
CA ALA A 369 -9.71 -10.87 11.41
C ALA A 369 -9.64 -9.34 11.30
N GLY A 370 -10.77 -8.73 10.94
CA GLY A 370 -10.87 -7.27 10.90
C GLY A 370 -12.25 -6.76 10.51
N LYS A 371 -12.47 -5.46 10.70
CA LYS A 371 -13.69 -4.80 10.23
C LYS A 371 -13.79 -4.85 8.70
N ILE A 372 -15.00 -4.76 8.14
CA ILE A 372 -15.19 -4.69 6.67
C ILE A 372 -14.29 -3.62 6.04
N TYR A 373 -14.29 -2.39 6.55
CA TYR A 373 -13.46 -1.29 6.03
C TYR A 373 -11.96 -1.63 5.97
N ALA A 374 -11.47 -2.45 6.90
CA ALA A 374 -10.07 -2.85 6.94
C ALA A 374 -9.68 -3.84 5.83
N HIS A 375 -10.65 -4.37 5.10
CA HIS A 375 -10.48 -5.26 3.96
C HIS A 375 -10.75 -4.57 2.62
N LEU A 376 -11.24 -3.32 2.61
CA LEU A 376 -11.56 -2.62 1.38
C LEU A 376 -10.30 -2.00 0.77
N HIS A 377 -10.15 -2.16 -0.53
CA HIS A 377 -9.17 -1.47 -1.36
C HIS A 377 -9.88 -0.86 -2.56
N GLY A 378 -9.49 0.33 -3.00
CA GLY A 378 -10.15 0.99 -4.12
C GLY A 378 -9.77 2.45 -4.24
N GLU A 379 -10.56 3.22 -4.97
CA GLU A 379 -10.33 4.64 -5.17
C GLU A 379 -11.54 5.50 -4.79
N VAL A 380 -11.26 6.72 -4.33
CA VAL A 380 -12.25 7.73 -3.98
C VAL A 380 -11.81 9.06 -4.56
N GLN A 381 -12.75 9.79 -5.17
CA GLN A 381 -12.54 11.18 -5.55
C GLN A 381 -13.06 12.12 -4.46
N LEU A 382 -12.23 13.08 -4.05
CA LEU A 382 -12.58 14.13 -3.10
C LEU A 382 -11.97 15.46 -3.56
N ASN A 383 -12.80 16.49 -3.76
CA ASN A 383 -12.38 17.82 -4.19
C ASN A 383 -11.50 17.81 -5.46
N ASN A 384 -11.91 17.04 -6.48
CA ASN A 384 -11.18 16.82 -7.75
C ASN A 384 -9.78 16.21 -7.58
N LYS A 385 -9.50 15.55 -6.46
CA LYS A 385 -8.27 14.78 -6.24
C LYS A 385 -8.62 13.30 -6.10
N THR A 386 -7.75 12.46 -6.63
CA THR A 386 -7.89 11.00 -6.59
C THR A 386 -7.12 10.43 -5.40
N PHE A 387 -7.80 9.60 -4.60
CA PHE A 387 -7.24 8.94 -3.43
C PHE A 387 -7.39 7.43 -3.53
N PHE A 388 -6.31 6.70 -3.33
CA PHE A 388 -6.33 5.23 -3.25
C PHE A 388 -6.38 4.77 -1.80
N LEU A 389 -7.30 3.88 -1.48
CA LEU A 389 -7.33 3.11 -0.23
C LEU A 389 -6.60 1.79 -0.47
N VAL A 390 -5.47 1.59 0.20
CA VAL A 390 -4.72 0.33 0.16
C VAL A 390 -4.18 0.01 1.55
N ASP A 391 -4.38 -1.22 2.02
CA ASP A 391 -3.87 -1.70 3.31
C ASP A 391 -4.23 -0.76 4.47
N LYS A 392 -5.48 -0.25 4.48
CA LYS A 392 -6.01 0.68 5.48
C LYS A 392 -5.33 2.06 5.47
N GLN A 393 -4.59 2.41 4.44
CA GLN A 393 -3.93 3.70 4.28
C GLN A 393 -4.44 4.40 3.03
N TRP A 394 -4.60 5.72 3.15
CA TRP A 394 -4.99 6.58 2.05
C TRP A 394 -3.75 7.15 1.37
N TYR A 395 -3.78 7.16 0.04
CA TYR A 395 -2.74 7.73 -0.78
C TYR A 395 -3.32 8.73 -1.76
N LEU A 396 -2.81 9.96 -1.77
CA LEU A 396 -3.12 10.96 -2.78
C LEU A 396 -2.32 10.64 -4.05
N VAL A 397 -3.03 10.57 -5.18
CA VAL A 397 -2.45 10.35 -6.50
C VAL A 397 -2.40 11.69 -7.24
N LYS A 398 -1.24 12.09 -7.76
CA LYS A 398 -1.10 13.33 -8.55
C LYS A 398 -1.65 13.15 -9.97
N ASP A 399 -2.23 14.21 -10.52
CA ASP A 399 -2.78 14.22 -11.88
C ASP A 399 -1.73 13.86 -12.94
N SER A 400 -0.50 14.36 -12.79
CA SER A 400 0.61 14.02 -13.71
C SER A 400 0.92 12.52 -13.74
N PHE A 401 0.72 11.81 -12.62
CA PHE A 401 0.85 10.37 -12.59
C PHE A 401 -0.31 9.68 -13.29
N ILE A 402 -1.54 10.18 -13.13
CA ILE A 402 -2.72 9.67 -13.82
C ILE A 402 -2.53 9.80 -15.34
N GLU A 403 -1.98 10.91 -15.83
CA GLU A 403 -1.67 11.11 -17.25
C GLU A 403 -0.64 10.10 -17.77
N VAL A 404 0.44 9.86 -17.02
CA VAL A 404 1.46 8.86 -17.38
C VAL A 404 0.86 7.45 -17.36
N LEU A 405 0.07 7.13 -16.32
CA LEU A 405 -0.65 5.88 -16.18
C LEU A 405 -1.56 5.62 -17.38
N GLN A 406 -2.34 6.63 -17.78
CA GLN A 406 -3.21 6.55 -18.95
C GLN A 406 -2.40 6.24 -20.21
N ARG A 407 -1.36 7.03 -20.49
CA ARG A 407 -0.53 6.87 -21.68
C ARG A 407 0.10 5.48 -21.77
N ASP A 408 0.64 5.00 -20.66
CA ASP A 408 1.31 3.69 -20.59
C ASP A 408 0.29 2.55 -20.72
N PHE A 409 -0.92 2.73 -20.17
CA PHE A 409 -2.04 1.81 -20.35
C PHE A 409 -2.48 1.75 -21.81
N ASP A 410 -2.71 2.90 -22.46
CA ASP A 410 -3.10 3.02 -23.86
C ASP A 410 -2.12 2.33 -24.80
N GLN A 411 -0.83 2.53 -24.55
CA GLN A 411 0.25 1.88 -25.28
C GLN A 411 0.22 0.36 -25.08
N TYR A 412 -0.01 -0.09 -23.84
CA TYR A 412 -0.07 -1.50 -23.51
C TYR A 412 -1.28 -2.17 -24.17
N VAL A 413 -2.49 -1.63 -24.04
CA VAL A 413 -3.71 -2.22 -24.61
C VAL A 413 -3.85 -2.01 -26.13
N SER A 414 -2.75 -1.74 -26.84
CA SER A 414 -2.72 -1.73 -28.31
C SER A 414 -3.22 -3.07 -28.90
N ASN A 415 -3.77 -3.04 -30.13
CA ASN A 415 -4.49 -4.18 -30.74
C ASN A 415 -3.78 -5.54 -30.70
N SER A 416 -2.45 -5.59 -30.55
CA SER A 416 -1.70 -6.84 -30.41
C SER A 416 -1.83 -7.53 -29.04
N ARG A 417 -2.38 -6.83 -28.02
CA ARG A 417 -2.48 -7.30 -26.63
C ARG A 417 -3.87 -7.69 -26.19
N ILE A 418 -4.89 -7.22 -26.91
CA ILE A 418 -6.27 -7.65 -26.75
C ILE A 418 -6.53 -8.79 -27.73
N LEU A 419 -6.77 -9.98 -27.21
CA LEU A 419 -7.16 -11.15 -27.99
C LEU A 419 -8.65 -11.09 -28.28
N GLY A 420 -9.05 -11.56 -29.46
CA GLY A 420 -10.46 -11.79 -29.76
C GLY A 420 -10.94 -13.04 -29.03
N MET A 421 -12.21 -13.05 -28.62
CA MET A 421 -12.83 -14.22 -27.97
C MET A 421 -12.63 -15.51 -28.79
N ALA A 422 -12.73 -15.42 -30.12
CA ALA A 422 -12.54 -16.54 -31.03
C ALA A 422 -11.12 -17.11 -31.02
N ASP A 423 -10.10 -16.29 -30.74
CA ASP A 423 -8.69 -16.72 -30.70
C ASP A 423 -8.41 -17.67 -29.52
N VAL A 424 -9.24 -17.59 -28.47
CA VAL A 424 -9.12 -18.37 -27.23
C VAL A 424 -10.36 -19.19 -26.91
N GLY A 425 -11.28 -19.34 -27.86
CA GLY A 425 -12.49 -20.14 -27.71
C GLY A 425 -13.48 -19.66 -26.64
N LEU A 426 -13.39 -18.40 -26.22
CA LEU A 426 -14.30 -17.79 -25.25
C LEU A 426 -15.58 -17.30 -25.94
N SER A 427 -16.61 -17.09 -25.14
CA SER A 427 -17.94 -16.62 -25.53
C SER A 427 -18.31 -15.37 -24.76
N ALA A 428 -19.28 -14.61 -25.26
CA ALA A 428 -19.62 -13.35 -24.63
C ALA A 428 -20.29 -13.55 -23.25
N TRP A 429 -19.88 -12.80 -22.24
CA TRP A 429 -20.45 -12.85 -20.90
C TRP A 429 -21.51 -11.76 -20.70
N ALA A 430 -22.72 -12.01 -21.19
CA ALA A 430 -23.81 -11.04 -21.14
C ALA A 430 -24.40 -10.84 -19.73
N THR A 431 -24.70 -11.93 -19.02
CA THR A 431 -25.39 -11.90 -17.71
C THR A 431 -24.97 -13.09 -16.83
N GLY A 432 -25.34 -13.06 -15.54
CA GLY A 432 -25.08 -14.15 -14.60
C GLY A 432 -23.83 -13.95 -13.73
N ARG A 433 -23.58 -14.94 -12.88
CA ARG A 433 -22.45 -14.98 -11.92
C ARG A 433 -21.22 -15.63 -12.56
N GLU A 434 -20.04 -15.24 -12.10
CA GLU A 434 -18.73 -15.69 -12.61
C GLU A 434 -18.61 -17.21 -12.70
N GLY A 435 -18.84 -17.92 -11.59
CA GLY A 435 -18.75 -19.37 -11.61
C GLY A 435 -19.77 -20.07 -12.51
N ALA A 436 -20.93 -19.45 -12.82
CA ALA A 436 -21.87 -20.01 -13.78
C ALA A 436 -21.37 -19.85 -15.22
N TYR A 437 -20.68 -18.74 -15.51
CA TYR A 437 -19.99 -18.54 -16.78
C TYR A 437 -18.82 -19.53 -16.91
N ASN A 438 -18.00 -19.71 -15.86
CA ASN A 438 -16.88 -20.65 -15.85
C ASN A 438 -17.36 -22.11 -16.03
N ASP A 439 -18.37 -22.54 -15.27
CA ASP A 439 -18.96 -23.89 -15.39
C ASP A 439 -19.56 -24.17 -16.78
N SER A 440 -19.92 -23.14 -17.57
CA SER A 440 -20.45 -23.33 -18.92
C SER A 440 -19.45 -23.95 -19.89
N TYR A 441 -18.15 -23.88 -19.59
CA TYR A 441 -17.08 -24.47 -20.39
C TYR A 441 -16.80 -25.95 -20.05
N CYS A 442 -17.40 -26.48 -18.98
CA CYS A 442 -17.23 -27.87 -18.57
C CYS A 442 -17.56 -28.93 -19.64
N PRO A 443 -18.48 -28.73 -20.60
CA PRO A 443 -18.71 -29.70 -21.68
C PRO A 443 -17.69 -29.61 -22.83
N ASN A 444 -16.81 -28.60 -22.83
CA ASN A 444 -15.91 -28.31 -23.94
C ASN A 444 -14.52 -28.89 -23.69
N ASN A 445 -14.16 -29.96 -24.42
CA ASN A 445 -12.88 -30.64 -24.28
C ASN A 445 -11.63 -29.79 -24.57
N ASN A 446 -11.79 -28.58 -25.13
CA ASN A 446 -10.69 -27.62 -25.29
C ASN A 446 -10.43 -26.78 -24.03
N PHE A 447 -11.22 -26.97 -22.97
CA PHE A 447 -11.09 -26.27 -21.71
C PHE A 447 -10.93 -27.25 -20.54
N ILE A 448 -10.21 -26.80 -19.51
CA ILE A 448 -10.24 -27.38 -18.17
C ILE A 448 -10.72 -26.28 -17.23
N VAL A 449 -11.76 -26.55 -16.45
CA VAL A 449 -12.33 -25.56 -15.51
C VAL A 449 -11.66 -25.71 -14.15
N GLY A 450 -10.86 -24.72 -13.78
CA GLY A 450 -10.15 -24.63 -12.50
C GLY A 450 -10.85 -23.79 -11.44
N ASP A 451 -11.93 -23.09 -11.81
CA ASP A 451 -12.80 -22.32 -10.90
C ASP A 451 -13.09 -23.11 -9.61
N ARG A 452 -12.78 -22.48 -8.48
CA ARG A 452 -12.89 -22.96 -7.10
C ARG A 452 -11.95 -24.11 -6.72
N VAL A 453 -10.90 -24.38 -7.50
CA VAL A 453 -9.88 -25.39 -7.18
C VAL A 453 -8.65 -24.73 -6.60
N ILE A 454 -8.54 -24.80 -5.28
CA ILE A 454 -7.50 -24.13 -4.50
C ILE A 454 -6.40 -25.14 -4.11
N LEU A 455 -5.14 -24.79 -4.42
CA LEU A 455 -3.94 -25.51 -4.01
C LEU A 455 -2.98 -24.55 -3.33
N ASP A 456 -2.54 -24.88 -2.10
CA ASP A 456 -1.73 -24.00 -1.23
C ASP A 456 -2.35 -22.60 -1.06
N GLY A 457 -3.68 -22.53 -1.04
CA GLY A 457 -4.38 -21.25 -0.93
C GLY A 457 -4.44 -20.40 -2.19
N ILE A 458 -4.01 -20.94 -3.34
CA ILE A 458 -4.02 -20.25 -4.62
C ILE A 458 -4.96 -21.00 -5.57
N GLU A 459 -5.83 -20.25 -6.22
CA GLU A 459 -6.55 -20.70 -7.42
C GLU A 459 -5.70 -20.39 -8.66
N TYR A 460 -5.32 -21.43 -9.39
CA TYR A 460 -4.30 -21.31 -10.45
C TYR A 460 -4.87 -20.73 -11.76
N PHE A 461 -6.17 -20.92 -12.00
CA PHE A 461 -6.93 -20.39 -13.13
C PHE A 461 -8.41 -20.70 -12.92
N ASP A 462 -9.28 -19.82 -13.42
CA ASP A 462 -10.69 -20.12 -13.64
C ASP A 462 -10.85 -21.11 -14.79
N LEU A 463 -10.18 -20.83 -15.90
CA LEU A 463 -10.23 -21.60 -17.14
C LEU A 463 -8.82 -21.81 -17.71
N LEU A 464 -8.57 -23.01 -18.22
CA LEU A 464 -7.37 -23.32 -18.99
C LEU A 464 -7.77 -23.69 -20.42
N TYR A 465 -7.44 -22.87 -21.40
CA TYR A 465 -7.70 -23.17 -22.81
C TYR A 465 -6.51 -23.91 -23.44
N ILE A 466 -6.81 -25.09 -23.98
CA ILE A 466 -5.84 -26.05 -24.53
C ILE A 466 -6.10 -26.40 -26.00
N GLY A 467 -7.01 -25.68 -26.67
CA GLY A 467 -7.36 -25.90 -28.08
C GLY A 467 -6.27 -25.49 -29.07
N ASP A 468 -5.32 -24.64 -28.65
CA ASP A 468 -4.13 -24.30 -29.42
C ASP A 468 -3.02 -25.36 -29.17
N PRO A 469 -2.43 -25.97 -30.21
CA PRO A 469 -1.40 -26.99 -30.04
C PRO A 469 -0.08 -26.45 -29.46
N ASP A 470 0.25 -25.19 -29.72
CA ASP A 470 1.53 -24.57 -29.38
C ASP A 470 1.42 -23.70 -28.11
N LYS A 471 0.20 -23.32 -27.72
CA LYS A 471 -0.06 -22.45 -26.57
C LYS A 471 -0.99 -23.09 -25.55
N VAL A 472 -0.83 -22.65 -24.31
CA VAL A 472 -1.80 -22.87 -23.25
C VAL A 472 -2.15 -21.53 -22.63
N TYR A 473 -3.45 -21.22 -22.58
CA TYR A 473 -3.93 -19.96 -22.02
C TYR A 473 -4.47 -20.22 -20.62
N ILE A 474 -3.89 -19.52 -19.64
CA ILE A 474 -4.20 -19.60 -18.22
C ILE A 474 -5.04 -18.36 -17.93
N ILE A 475 -6.34 -18.56 -17.75
CA ILE A 475 -7.34 -17.50 -17.84
C ILE A 475 -7.93 -17.26 -16.46
N GLN A 476 -7.90 -16.00 -16.01
CA GLN A 476 -8.77 -15.50 -14.94
C GLN A 476 -9.87 -14.65 -15.55
N VAL A 477 -11.10 -14.89 -15.13
CA VAL A 477 -12.31 -14.28 -15.64
C VAL A 477 -12.84 -13.32 -14.58
N LYS A 478 -13.15 -12.08 -14.98
CA LYS A 478 -13.72 -11.10 -14.06
C LYS A 478 -14.73 -10.22 -14.74
N LYS A 479 -15.81 -9.86 -14.04
CA LYS A 479 -16.79 -8.91 -14.53
C LYS A 479 -16.42 -7.48 -14.14
N GLY A 480 -16.50 -6.57 -15.10
CA GLY A 480 -16.16 -5.16 -14.93
C GLY A 480 -14.65 -4.91 -14.97
N PHE A 481 -14.28 -3.63 -15.08
CA PHE A 481 -12.88 -3.18 -15.09
C PHE A 481 -12.70 -2.03 -14.10
N GLY A 482 -12.62 -2.41 -12.82
CA GLY A 482 -12.50 -1.52 -11.68
C GLY A 482 -11.58 -2.11 -10.60
N GLY A 483 -11.81 -1.79 -9.33
CA GLY A 483 -11.08 -2.28 -8.16
C GLY A 483 -10.89 -3.80 -8.16
N LYS A 484 -11.90 -4.56 -8.59
CA LYS A 484 -11.85 -6.04 -8.68
C LYS A 484 -10.86 -6.59 -9.70
N THR A 485 -10.37 -5.76 -10.62
CA THR A 485 -9.26 -6.11 -11.52
C THR A 485 -8.01 -6.48 -10.73
N ARG A 486 -7.84 -5.91 -9.52
CA ARG A 486 -6.76 -6.23 -8.58
C ARG A 486 -6.74 -7.70 -8.19
N GLU A 487 -7.90 -8.25 -7.83
CA GLU A 487 -8.05 -9.64 -7.40
C GLU A 487 -7.54 -10.58 -8.49
N SER A 488 -8.11 -10.48 -9.70
CA SER A 488 -7.72 -11.34 -10.83
C SER A 488 -6.27 -11.13 -11.25
N CYS A 489 -5.78 -9.88 -11.23
CA CYS A 489 -4.36 -9.59 -11.44
C CYS A 489 -3.46 -10.26 -10.39
N SER A 490 -3.88 -10.28 -9.12
CA SER A 490 -3.16 -10.96 -8.05
C SER A 490 -3.13 -12.47 -8.24
N GLN A 491 -4.28 -13.07 -8.56
CA GLN A 491 -4.38 -14.49 -8.88
C GLN A 491 -3.48 -14.86 -10.06
N ILE A 492 -3.45 -14.06 -11.14
CA ILE A 492 -2.56 -14.28 -12.29
C ILE A 492 -1.09 -14.32 -11.85
N ARG A 493 -0.64 -13.35 -11.05
CA ARG A 493 0.77 -13.27 -10.61
C ARG A 493 1.15 -14.46 -9.71
N ASN A 494 0.31 -14.78 -8.73
CA ASN A 494 0.51 -15.90 -7.81
C ASN A 494 0.56 -17.23 -8.57
N SER A 495 -0.40 -17.43 -9.48
CA SER A 495 -0.47 -18.60 -10.35
C SER A 495 0.77 -18.72 -11.23
N ALA A 496 1.23 -17.59 -11.80
CA ALA A 496 2.43 -17.57 -12.63
C ALA A 496 3.68 -17.99 -11.84
N LYS A 497 3.88 -17.46 -10.64
CA LYS A 497 5.01 -17.89 -9.80
C LYS A 497 5.00 -19.39 -9.55
N MET A 498 3.85 -19.95 -9.20
CA MET A 498 3.75 -21.37 -8.88
C MET A 498 3.91 -22.27 -10.11
N ILE A 499 3.27 -21.91 -11.22
CA ILE A 499 3.36 -22.65 -12.48
C ILE A 499 4.79 -22.59 -13.02
N GLU A 500 5.38 -21.40 -13.13
CA GLU A 500 6.70 -21.23 -13.73
C GLU A 500 7.80 -21.86 -12.88
N SER A 501 7.74 -21.73 -11.54
CA SER A 501 8.68 -22.41 -10.65
C SER A 501 8.54 -23.93 -10.68
N SER A 502 7.32 -24.46 -10.78
CA SER A 502 7.08 -25.91 -10.87
C SER A 502 7.43 -26.47 -12.25
N ALA A 503 7.35 -25.67 -13.31
CA ALA A 503 7.73 -26.10 -14.65
C ALA A 503 9.24 -26.36 -14.77
N VAL A 504 10.07 -25.62 -14.03
CA VAL A 504 11.53 -25.80 -14.02
C VAL A 504 12.04 -26.75 -12.93
N ALA A 505 11.25 -27.00 -11.88
CA ALA A 505 11.65 -27.86 -10.76
C ALA A 505 11.58 -29.36 -11.11
N ASP A 506 12.55 -30.12 -10.60
CA ASP A 506 12.58 -31.58 -10.74
C ASP A 506 11.29 -32.22 -10.21
N GLY A 507 10.62 -33.01 -11.06
CA GLY A 507 9.41 -33.74 -10.71
C GLY A 507 8.10 -32.95 -10.76
N HIS A 508 8.13 -31.65 -11.10
CA HIS A 508 6.93 -30.82 -11.36
C HIS A 508 5.82 -30.92 -10.30
N ARG A 509 6.23 -31.03 -9.03
CA ARG A 509 5.36 -31.44 -7.92
C ARG A 509 4.06 -30.63 -7.83
N LYS A 510 4.09 -29.31 -8.01
CA LYS A 510 2.88 -28.48 -7.89
C LYS A 510 1.90 -28.69 -9.04
N LEU A 511 2.39 -28.90 -10.25
CA LEU A 511 1.52 -29.27 -11.38
C LEU A 511 0.89 -30.65 -11.20
N VAL A 512 1.62 -31.59 -10.58
CA VAL A 512 1.09 -32.91 -10.21
C VAL A 512 0.00 -32.79 -9.13
N GLU A 513 0.27 -32.05 -8.05
CA GLU A 513 -0.70 -31.81 -6.97
C GLU A 513 -1.96 -31.10 -7.50
N LEU A 514 -1.80 -30.14 -8.43
CA LEU A 514 -2.91 -29.45 -9.08
C LEU A 514 -3.76 -30.41 -9.89
N TYR A 515 -3.14 -31.30 -10.67
CA TYR A 515 -3.85 -32.35 -11.41
C TYR A 515 -4.67 -33.24 -10.46
N GLU A 516 -4.08 -33.70 -9.36
CA GLU A 516 -4.76 -34.54 -8.38
C GLU A 516 -5.96 -33.82 -7.75
N LYS A 517 -5.81 -32.54 -7.41
CA LYS A 517 -6.89 -31.69 -6.90
C LYS A 517 -8.03 -31.54 -7.92
N LEU A 518 -7.70 -31.23 -9.17
CA LEU A 518 -8.68 -31.13 -10.26
C LEU A 518 -9.43 -32.46 -10.46
N ALA A 519 -8.71 -33.59 -10.48
CA ALA A 519 -9.30 -34.92 -10.65
C ALA A 519 -10.23 -35.31 -9.49
N SER A 520 -9.92 -34.86 -8.27
CA SER A 520 -10.72 -35.17 -7.08
C SER A 520 -12.00 -34.32 -6.96
N ARG A 521 -12.09 -33.19 -7.67
CA ARG A 521 -13.16 -32.22 -7.53
C ARG A 521 -14.18 -32.33 -8.66
N THR A 522 -15.26 -33.04 -8.39
CA THR A 522 -16.38 -33.21 -9.32
C THR A 522 -17.61 -32.46 -8.82
N THR A 523 -18.32 -31.76 -9.70
CA THR A 523 -19.62 -31.15 -9.40
C THR A 523 -20.71 -31.74 -10.30
N ALA A 524 -21.98 -31.53 -9.96
CA ALA A 524 -23.08 -31.95 -10.84
C ALA A 524 -23.03 -31.26 -12.23
N THR A 525 -22.54 -30.01 -12.27
CA THR A 525 -22.35 -29.21 -13.49
C THR A 525 -21.08 -29.58 -14.24
N CYS A 526 -20.07 -30.10 -13.54
CA CYS A 526 -18.75 -30.39 -14.06
C CYS A 526 -18.23 -31.75 -13.52
N PRO A 527 -18.78 -32.87 -14.03
CA PRO A 527 -18.46 -34.19 -13.50
C PRO A 527 -17.06 -34.67 -13.89
N ASP A 528 -16.51 -34.20 -15.00
CA ASP A 528 -15.15 -34.48 -15.45
C ASP A 528 -14.53 -33.20 -16.03
N ARG A 529 -13.74 -32.49 -15.21
CA ARG A 529 -13.01 -31.27 -15.57
C ARG A 529 -11.79 -31.53 -16.45
N LEU A 530 -11.29 -32.77 -16.47
CA LEU A 530 -10.04 -33.13 -17.13
C LEU A 530 -10.26 -33.84 -18.46
N HIS A 531 -11.49 -34.22 -18.79
CA HIS A 531 -11.83 -34.88 -20.06
C HIS A 531 -10.98 -36.13 -20.35
N GLY A 532 -10.63 -36.87 -19.29
CA GLY A 532 -9.75 -38.05 -19.37
C GLY A 532 -8.28 -37.76 -19.70
N ILE A 533 -7.82 -36.50 -19.66
CA ILE A 533 -6.40 -36.14 -19.78
C ILE A 533 -5.62 -36.82 -18.64
N SER A 534 -4.52 -37.51 -18.98
CA SER A 534 -3.64 -38.12 -17.97
C SER A 534 -2.79 -37.08 -17.24
N GLN A 535 -2.32 -37.38 -16.02
CA GLN A 535 -1.42 -36.51 -15.26
C GLN A 535 -0.19 -36.09 -16.07
N THR A 536 0.45 -37.03 -16.76
CA THR A 536 1.61 -36.73 -17.62
C THR A 536 1.24 -35.81 -18.76
N SER A 537 0.08 -36.04 -19.41
CA SER A 537 -0.41 -35.17 -20.48
C SER A 537 -0.72 -33.76 -19.97
N PHE A 538 -1.32 -33.63 -18.78
CA PHE A 538 -1.61 -32.34 -18.15
C PHE A 538 -0.34 -31.56 -17.85
N VAL A 539 0.65 -32.19 -17.19
CA VAL A 539 1.95 -31.55 -16.90
C VAL A 539 2.63 -31.10 -18.20
N ASN A 540 2.58 -31.93 -19.25
CA ASN A 540 3.15 -31.61 -20.56
C ASN A 540 2.52 -30.40 -21.25
N LEU A 541 1.28 -30.01 -20.92
CA LEU A 541 0.69 -28.76 -21.43
C LEU A 541 1.54 -27.57 -21.02
N PHE A 542 2.00 -27.55 -19.77
CA PHE A 542 2.80 -26.46 -19.23
C PHE A 542 4.27 -26.54 -19.65
N LEU A 543 4.81 -27.74 -19.87
CA LEU A 543 6.22 -27.90 -20.25
C LEU A 543 6.48 -27.59 -21.73
N ASN A 544 5.58 -28.04 -22.60
CA ASN A 544 5.83 -28.08 -24.04
C ASN A 544 5.14 -26.96 -24.83
N ARG A 545 4.21 -26.23 -24.20
CA ARG A 545 3.49 -25.12 -24.85
C ARG A 545 3.91 -23.79 -24.27
N GLU A 546 3.80 -22.75 -25.09
CA GLU A 546 3.94 -21.38 -24.61
C GLU A 546 2.77 -21.05 -23.68
N ARG A 547 3.11 -20.69 -22.44
CA ARG A 547 2.14 -20.28 -21.41
C ARG A 547 1.77 -18.81 -21.59
N ILE A 548 0.50 -18.53 -21.82
CA ILE A 548 -0.06 -17.18 -21.95
C ILE A 548 -0.99 -16.95 -20.76
N TYR A 549 -0.76 -15.87 -20.02
CA TYR A 549 -1.61 -15.47 -18.90
C TYR A 549 -2.64 -14.45 -19.42
N LEU A 550 -3.92 -14.70 -19.18
CA LEU A 550 -5.01 -13.94 -19.78
C LEU A 550 -5.96 -13.42 -18.69
N LEU A 551 -6.24 -12.12 -18.74
CA LEU A 551 -7.37 -11.52 -18.03
C LEU A 551 -8.56 -11.44 -19.00
N ALA A 552 -9.63 -12.19 -18.74
CA ALA A 552 -10.87 -12.12 -19.47
C ALA A 552 -11.85 -11.19 -18.75
N VAL A 553 -12.19 -10.05 -19.37
CA VAL A 553 -12.98 -8.98 -18.76
C VAL A 553 -14.40 -8.98 -19.32
N GLY A 554 -15.35 -9.34 -18.47
CA GLY A 554 -16.78 -9.35 -18.71
C GLY A 554 -17.42 -7.96 -18.70
N GLY A 555 -18.26 -7.65 -19.68
CA GLY A 555 -19.08 -6.43 -19.67
C GLY A 555 -18.38 -5.15 -20.15
N VAL A 556 -17.15 -5.27 -20.65
CA VAL A 556 -16.44 -4.20 -21.37
C VAL A 556 -16.47 -4.50 -22.86
N ASN A 557 -17.32 -3.80 -23.59
CA ASN A 557 -17.71 -4.19 -24.95
C ASN A 557 -16.69 -3.80 -26.05
N SER A 558 -15.66 -3.01 -25.73
CA SER A 558 -14.64 -2.61 -26.70
C SER A 558 -13.36 -2.13 -26.03
N ARG A 559 -12.27 -2.09 -26.79
CA ARG A 559 -11.00 -1.50 -26.38
C ARG A 559 -11.15 -0.04 -25.97
N ASP A 560 -11.96 0.72 -26.69
CA ASP A 560 -12.12 2.16 -26.41
C ASP A 560 -12.82 2.35 -25.06
N VAL A 561 -13.84 1.55 -24.75
CA VAL A 561 -14.47 1.53 -23.42
C VAL A 561 -13.49 1.11 -22.32
N LEU A 562 -12.58 0.17 -22.60
CA LEU A 562 -11.53 -0.22 -21.65
C LEU A 562 -10.54 0.92 -21.38
N ILE A 563 -10.22 1.73 -22.39
CA ILE A 563 -9.30 2.88 -22.29
C ILE A 563 -9.94 4.04 -21.54
N ASP A 564 -11.20 4.31 -21.87
CA ASP A 564 -12.00 5.43 -21.36
C ASP A 564 -12.54 5.18 -19.94
N THR A 565 -12.26 4.03 -19.32
CA THR A 565 -12.62 3.76 -17.92
C THR A 565 -11.95 4.76 -16.97
N ASP A 566 -12.68 5.27 -15.99
CA ASP A 566 -12.10 6.20 -15.00
C ASP A 566 -11.27 5.50 -13.91
N SER A 567 -11.30 4.15 -13.87
CA SER A 567 -10.63 3.38 -12.81
C SER A 567 -9.11 3.38 -12.99
N ASN A 568 -8.44 4.28 -12.27
CA ASN A 568 -6.98 4.40 -12.30
C ASN A 568 -6.33 3.21 -11.60
N ILE A 569 -6.92 2.72 -10.50
CA ILE A 569 -6.42 1.54 -9.82
C ILE A 569 -6.45 0.29 -10.72
N ALA A 570 -7.47 0.11 -11.57
CA ALA A 570 -7.54 -1.03 -12.49
C ALA A 570 -6.45 -0.98 -13.57
N LYS A 571 -6.28 0.18 -14.21
CA LYS A 571 -5.21 0.43 -15.19
C LYS A 571 -3.85 0.13 -14.57
N PHE A 572 -3.67 0.56 -13.33
CA PHE A 572 -2.46 0.38 -12.57
C PHE A 572 -2.15 -1.11 -12.33
N GLU A 573 -3.13 -1.90 -11.91
CA GLU A 573 -2.97 -3.34 -11.66
C GLU A 573 -2.61 -4.14 -12.91
N VAL A 574 -3.18 -3.77 -14.06
CA VAL A 574 -2.85 -4.41 -15.36
C VAL A 574 -1.38 -4.18 -15.71
N LEU A 575 -0.91 -2.94 -15.62
CA LEU A 575 0.49 -2.60 -15.91
C LEU A 575 1.46 -3.25 -14.92
N SER A 576 1.11 -3.25 -13.64
CA SER A 576 1.86 -3.94 -12.59
C SER A 576 1.98 -5.46 -12.86
N THR A 577 0.89 -6.09 -13.30
CA THR A 577 0.85 -7.52 -13.65
C THR A 577 1.69 -7.85 -14.88
N ARG A 578 1.64 -7.00 -15.92
CA ARG A 578 2.54 -7.10 -17.07
C ARG A 578 4.00 -7.12 -16.62
N ASP A 579 4.39 -6.18 -15.77
CA ASP A 579 5.78 -6.03 -15.34
C ASP A 579 6.21 -7.17 -14.42
N ALA A 580 5.33 -7.65 -13.54
CA ALA A 580 5.58 -8.83 -12.72
C ALA A 580 5.83 -10.08 -13.58
N LEU A 581 5.02 -10.33 -14.61
CA LEU A 581 5.17 -11.49 -15.48
C LEU A 581 6.44 -11.45 -16.33
N ARG A 582 6.90 -10.25 -16.72
CA ARG A 582 8.21 -10.06 -17.36
C ARG A 582 9.36 -10.47 -16.46
N VAL A 583 9.23 -10.32 -15.14
CA VAL A 583 10.24 -10.78 -14.18
C VAL A 583 10.13 -12.28 -13.92
N ILE A 584 8.91 -12.81 -13.76
CA ILE A 584 8.68 -14.22 -13.42
C ILE A 584 9.07 -15.15 -14.58
N LYS A 585 8.68 -14.81 -15.82
CA LYS A 585 8.83 -15.66 -17.00
C LYS A 585 9.93 -15.18 -17.96
N GLU A 586 10.50 -14.01 -17.72
CA GLU A 586 11.44 -13.35 -18.66
C GLU A 586 10.85 -13.17 -20.07
N SER A 587 9.52 -13.10 -20.20
CA SER A 587 8.83 -12.95 -21.49
C SER A 587 7.54 -12.15 -21.35
N ASP A 588 7.04 -11.65 -22.48
CA ASP A 588 5.87 -10.78 -22.51
C ASP A 588 4.57 -11.58 -22.76
N SER A 589 4.15 -12.32 -21.75
CA SER A 589 3.09 -13.33 -21.83
C SER A 589 1.71 -12.89 -21.36
N PHE A 590 1.54 -11.64 -20.90
CA PHE A 590 0.26 -11.15 -20.41
C PHE A 590 -0.62 -10.61 -21.54
N ARG A 591 -1.90 -11.01 -21.56
CA ARG A 591 -2.90 -10.58 -22.56
C ARG A 591 -4.22 -10.26 -21.87
N ILE A 592 -5.08 -9.54 -22.59
CA ILE A 592 -6.47 -9.25 -22.19
C ILE A 592 -7.41 -9.83 -23.24
N CYS A 593 -8.57 -10.34 -22.83
CA CYS A 593 -9.68 -10.65 -23.72
C CYS A 593 -10.93 -9.96 -23.18
N LEU A 594 -11.71 -9.34 -24.06
CA LEU A 594 -12.99 -8.75 -23.70
C LEU A 594 -14.09 -9.78 -23.98
N VAL A 595 -14.86 -10.15 -22.96
CA VAL A 595 -15.91 -11.17 -23.03
C VAL A 595 -17.28 -10.59 -22.72
#